data_AF-A0ABD5ZT18-F1
#
_entry.id   AF-A0ABD5ZT18-F1
#
_cell.length_a   1.000
_cell.length_b   1.000
_cell.length_c   1.000
_cell.angle_alpha   90.00
_cell.angle_beta   90.00
_cell.angle_gamma   90.00
#
_symmetry.space_group_name_H-M   'P 1'
#
loop_
_entity.id
_entity.type
_entity.pdbx_description
1 polymer ?
#
loop_
_entity_poly.entity_id
_entity_poly.type
_entity_poly.pdbx_seq_one_letter_code
_entity_poly.pdbx_strand_id
1 'polypeptide(L)'
;MALGITIPFTQPPQTLTRVVLTLATISGTILAIVFSVTFVGFQLVADTHAGRAAPALVRDGRFQQTFALFGVVVVGSIVGLYAGPYLAPGIGADWQAVASGLILGVIVLGIAASYELVEYVTTMVERLNPESVIELLLETDLAPESLFGAYPSVKAIRDDPTHPFESLITMVRGGLDDGQTSTVELGLGGIERAINAMIAALPESSIDDSSGYVDALIEPLVKNTYEDMLIEASRFGHRRVVYRIAESVETITIAGLSENYHNVLQLGLDGLGSAIVVAHDEDIDLWWPYRTVTDRMGDILNTAVDTTDPIAFVSVWYHLIHPYVILLRRNETDHNLHDQIFDFCGRVVPQFFEKFVKEYNGKLVASPEVWLGGSTESNAVRAIRNQIRYLGTLYNDILRYYGRTGELPFGGGNPLSVWTSMFNKSLEAELDGLAVTVGLALLSFGYQIERIGARRPNGFADTFARCQLNYELGVDVVDNVFTYAAEGTFPRKARPDAMSHLHTKPDPQGIVSRLIGNEDNDGSTFEEWLSEFQKEVAERRKELQEGYEWDVTPER
;
A
#
# COMPACT_ATOMS: atom_id res chain seq x y z
N MET A 1 45.79 14.28 -47.62
CA MET A 1 45.52 15.25 -48.70
C MET A 1 44.55 16.28 -48.11
N ALA A 2 45.07 17.32 -47.46
CA ALA A 2 44.27 18.33 -46.78
C ALA A 2 44.02 19.50 -47.74
N LEU A 3 42.77 19.71 -48.12
CA LEU A 3 42.33 20.92 -48.83
C LEU A 3 42.36 22.08 -47.83
N GLY A 4 43.50 22.77 -47.77
CA GLY A 4 43.66 24.02 -47.04
C GLY A 4 42.85 25.12 -47.72
N ILE A 5 41.66 25.40 -47.19
CA ILE A 5 40.90 26.60 -47.55
C ILE A 5 41.56 27.76 -46.80
N THR A 6 42.58 28.37 -47.42
CA THR A 6 43.12 29.66 -46.98
C THR A 6 42.27 30.78 -47.58
N ILE A 7 41.35 31.34 -46.79
CA ILE A 7 40.66 32.58 -47.15
C ILE A 7 41.63 33.73 -46.83
N PRO A 8 42.11 34.52 -47.81
CA PRO A 8 43.00 35.63 -47.53
C PRO A 8 42.22 36.74 -46.80
N PHE A 9 42.40 36.84 -45.49
CA PHE A 9 41.89 37.94 -44.67
C PHE A 9 42.81 39.16 -44.84
N THR A 10 42.53 40.01 -45.82
CA THR A 10 43.17 41.33 -45.99
C THR A 10 42.50 42.39 -45.11
N GLN A 11 42.31 42.11 -43.82
CA GLN A 11 41.72 43.05 -42.86
C GLN A 11 42.82 43.65 -41.98
N PRO A 12 42.76 44.96 -41.64
CA PRO A 12 43.78 45.59 -40.81
C PRO A 12 43.84 44.92 -39.42
N PRO A 13 45.03 44.83 -38.78
CA PRO A 13 45.24 44.09 -37.53
C PRO A 13 44.30 44.55 -36.39
N GLN A 14 43.86 45.81 -36.44
CA GLN A 14 42.89 46.37 -35.49
C GLN A 14 41.51 45.71 -35.56
N THR A 15 41.05 45.27 -36.73
CA THR A 15 39.76 44.57 -36.88
C THR A 15 39.86 43.15 -36.31
N LEU A 16 41.01 42.50 -36.48
CA LEU A 16 41.27 41.16 -35.96
C LEU A 16 41.29 41.14 -34.43
N THR A 17 41.98 42.10 -33.80
CA THR A 17 41.99 42.26 -32.34
C THR A 17 40.59 42.55 -31.81
N ARG A 18 39.80 43.38 -32.52
CA ARG A 18 38.40 43.63 -32.15
C ARG A 18 37.55 42.37 -32.24
N VAL A 19 37.65 41.60 -33.33
CA VAL A 19 36.89 40.36 -33.48
C VAL A 19 37.27 39.33 -32.40
N VAL A 20 38.57 39.14 -32.12
CA VAL A 20 39.02 38.21 -31.07
C VAL A 20 38.62 38.69 -29.67
N LEU A 21 38.71 39.99 -29.39
CA LEU A 21 38.26 40.56 -28.10
C LEU A 21 36.74 40.42 -27.95
N THR A 22 35.98 40.71 -29.00
CA THR A 22 34.52 40.54 -29.02
C THR A 22 34.16 39.06 -28.87
N LEU A 23 34.88 38.15 -29.52
CA LEU A 23 34.67 36.71 -29.37
C LEU A 23 35.00 36.25 -27.95
N ALA A 24 36.14 36.65 -27.38
CA ALA A 24 36.52 36.32 -26.01
C ALA A 24 35.52 36.88 -24.97
N THR A 25 35.01 38.09 -25.19
CA THR A 25 34.02 38.73 -24.32
C THR A 25 32.66 38.04 -24.44
N ILE A 26 32.22 37.72 -25.66
CA ILE A 26 30.97 37.00 -25.91
C ILE A 26 31.07 35.58 -25.34
N SER A 27 32.14 34.83 -25.63
CA SER A 27 32.38 33.49 -25.09
C SER A 27 32.50 33.49 -23.57
N GLY A 28 33.16 34.48 -22.98
CA GLY A 28 33.23 34.65 -21.52
C GLY A 28 31.88 34.97 -20.89
N THR A 29 31.06 35.80 -21.56
CA THR A 29 29.70 36.14 -21.10
C THR A 29 28.76 34.95 -21.24
N ILE A 30 28.83 34.20 -22.34
CA ILE A 30 28.08 32.95 -22.53
C ILE A 30 28.48 31.95 -21.46
N LEU A 31 29.78 31.74 -21.21
CA LEU A 31 30.25 30.87 -20.13
C LEU A 31 29.71 31.32 -18.76
N ALA A 32 29.73 32.62 -18.47
CA ALA A 32 29.20 33.16 -17.23
C ALA A 32 27.69 32.95 -17.10
N ILE A 33 26.92 33.13 -18.18
CA ILE A 33 25.48 32.85 -18.21
C ILE A 33 25.23 31.36 -17.99
N VAL A 34 25.95 30.48 -18.68
CA VAL A 34 25.82 29.02 -18.52
C VAL A 34 26.16 28.60 -17.11
N PHE A 35 27.26 29.11 -16.55
CA PHE A 35 27.64 28.85 -15.16
C PHE A 35 26.57 29.36 -14.20
N SER A 36 26.03 30.55 -14.43
CA SER A 36 24.96 31.12 -13.60
C SER A 36 23.66 30.33 -13.70
N VAL A 37 23.23 29.91 -14.90
CA VAL A 37 22.01 29.12 -15.09
C VAL A 37 22.19 27.71 -14.53
N THR A 38 23.36 27.09 -14.70
CA THR A 38 23.68 25.78 -14.13
C THR A 38 23.73 25.86 -12.60
N PHE A 39 24.30 26.93 -12.05
CA PHE A 39 24.38 27.16 -10.61
C PHE A 39 23.01 27.48 -10.00
N VAL A 40 22.16 28.26 -10.70
CA VAL A 40 20.78 28.53 -10.27
C VAL A 40 19.92 27.27 -10.39
N GLY A 41 20.06 26.49 -11.46
CA GLY A 41 19.42 25.17 -11.58
C GLY A 41 19.89 24.20 -10.50
N PHE A 42 21.18 24.22 -10.15
CA PHE A 42 21.73 23.47 -9.03
C PHE A 42 21.12 23.93 -7.69
N GLN A 43 21.00 25.23 -7.44
CA GLN A 43 20.37 25.76 -6.23
C GLN A 43 18.89 25.39 -6.16
N LEU A 44 18.13 25.54 -7.25
CA LEU A 44 16.73 25.12 -7.32
C LEU A 44 16.57 23.62 -7.07
N VAL A 45 17.40 22.75 -7.65
CA VAL A 45 17.32 21.30 -7.39
C VAL A 45 17.78 20.94 -5.98
N ALA A 46 18.84 21.56 -5.49
CA ALA A 46 19.37 21.29 -4.15
C ALA A 46 18.42 21.77 -3.04
N ASP A 47 17.75 22.90 -3.24
CA ASP A 47 16.80 23.47 -2.29
C ASP A 47 15.41 22.79 -2.37
N THR A 48 15.01 22.25 -3.53
CA THR A 48 13.65 21.69 -3.74
C THR A 48 13.59 20.15 -3.74
N HIS A 49 14.62 19.43 -4.20
CA HIS A 49 14.52 18.00 -4.58
C HIS A 49 15.65 17.09 -4.06
N ALA A 50 16.23 17.42 -2.89
CA ALA A 50 17.25 16.68 -2.15
C ALA A 50 18.72 16.93 -2.54
N GLY A 51 19.51 17.41 -1.56
CA GLY A 51 20.94 17.71 -1.68
C GLY A 51 21.87 16.53 -2.01
N ARG A 52 21.34 15.32 -2.24
CA ARG A 52 22.11 14.11 -2.61
C ARG A 52 22.14 13.80 -4.11
N ALA A 53 21.32 14.44 -4.95
CA ALA A 53 21.44 14.35 -6.42
C ALA A 53 22.63 15.18 -6.98
N ALA A 54 23.15 16.09 -6.16
CA ALA A 54 24.23 17.02 -6.51
C ALA A 54 25.56 16.33 -6.91
N PRO A 55 26.08 15.30 -6.21
CA PRO A 55 27.35 14.66 -6.58
C PRO A 55 27.22 13.75 -7.82
N ALA A 56 26.04 13.18 -8.05
CA ALA A 56 25.76 12.30 -9.20
C ALA A 56 25.82 13.09 -10.52
N LEU A 57 25.26 14.31 -10.55
CA LEU A 57 25.32 15.18 -11.74
C LEU A 57 26.72 15.74 -12.02
N VAL A 58 27.49 16.10 -10.98
CA VAL A 58 28.86 16.66 -11.15
C VAL A 58 29.86 15.60 -11.61
N ARG A 59 29.58 14.32 -11.36
CA ARG A 59 30.39 13.18 -11.83
C ARG A 59 30.08 12.75 -13.26
N ASP A 60 29.09 13.33 -13.93
CA ASP A 60 28.82 13.00 -15.32
C ASP A 60 29.99 13.45 -16.23
N GLY A 61 30.56 12.48 -16.95
CA GLY A 61 31.68 12.71 -17.87
C GLY A 61 31.39 13.72 -18.96
N ARG A 62 30.11 13.89 -19.35
CA ARG A 62 29.72 14.88 -20.36
C ARG A 62 29.84 16.32 -19.85
N PHE A 63 29.49 16.58 -18.59
CA PHE A 63 29.65 17.90 -17.98
C PHE A 63 31.13 18.34 -17.95
N GLN A 64 32.02 17.42 -17.58
CA GLN A 64 33.46 17.69 -17.54
C GLN A 64 34.04 17.97 -18.93
N GLN A 65 33.56 17.25 -19.96
CA GLN A 65 34.00 17.45 -21.34
C GLN A 65 33.57 18.82 -21.89
N THR A 66 32.30 19.19 -21.72
CA THR A 66 31.79 20.50 -22.17
C THR A 66 32.49 21.64 -21.44
N PHE A 67 32.67 21.54 -20.12
CA PHE A 67 33.38 22.55 -19.33
C PHE A 67 34.86 22.69 -19.75
N ALA A 68 35.54 21.57 -19.99
CA ALA A 68 36.92 21.57 -20.47
C ALA A 68 37.05 22.21 -21.86
N LEU A 69 36.11 21.92 -22.78
CA LEU A 69 36.14 22.43 -24.15
C LEU A 69 35.94 23.95 -24.19
N PHE A 70 35.03 24.49 -23.37
CA PHE A 70 34.90 25.93 -23.18
C PHE A 70 36.13 26.56 -22.52
N GLY A 71 36.72 25.89 -21.51
CA GLY A 71 37.98 26.33 -20.90
C GLY A 71 39.10 26.47 -21.94
N VAL A 72 39.23 25.49 -22.84
CA VAL A 72 40.20 25.52 -23.95
C VAL A 72 39.91 26.66 -24.93
N VAL A 73 38.65 26.91 -25.29
CA VAL A 73 38.26 28.02 -26.18
C VAL A 73 38.57 29.38 -25.54
N VAL A 74 38.29 29.56 -24.26
CA VAL A 74 38.55 30.81 -23.52
C VAL A 74 40.06 31.03 -23.37
N VAL A 75 40.81 30.03 -22.90
CA VAL A 75 42.26 30.12 -22.76
C VAL A 75 42.92 30.33 -24.12
N GLY A 76 42.48 29.61 -25.16
CA GLY A 76 42.96 29.78 -26.53
C GLY A 76 42.69 31.17 -27.09
N SER A 77 41.53 31.76 -26.78
CA SER A 77 41.18 33.13 -27.18
C SER A 77 42.01 34.18 -26.44
N ILE A 78 42.28 33.99 -25.14
CA ILE A 78 43.13 34.88 -24.33
C ILE A 78 44.59 34.79 -24.81
N VAL A 79 45.11 33.58 -25.03
CA VAL A 79 46.46 33.36 -25.56
C VAL A 79 46.59 33.96 -26.96
N GLY A 80 45.60 33.76 -27.83
CA GLY A 80 45.58 34.38 -29.17
C GLY A 80 45.56 35.92 -29.11
N LEU A 81 44.83 36.49 -28.15
CA LEU A 81 44.74 37.94 -27.95
C LEU A 81 46.03 38.54 -27.36
N TYR A 82 46.70 37.84 -26.44
CA TYR A 82 47.93 38.33 -25.79
C TYR A 82 49.19 38.03 -26.61
N ALA A 83 49.29 36.86 -27.24
CA ALA A 83 50.45 36.50 -28.06
C ALA A 83 50.39 37.09 -29.48
N GLY A 84 49.19 37.30 -30.02
CA GLY A 84 48.98 37.81 -31.39
C GLY A 84 49.66 39.16 -31.66
N PRO A 85 49.53 40.17 -30.79
CA PRO A 85 50.18 41.47 -30.97
C PRO A 85 51.71 41.43 -30.83
N TYR A 86 52.25 40.58 -29.95
CA TYR A 86 53.70 40.44 -29.75
C TYR A 86 54.40 39.68 -30.89
N LEU A 87 53.66 38.84 -31.62
CA LEU A 87 54.13 38.13 -32.80
C LEU A 87 53.87 38.90 -34.11
N ALA A 88 53.20 40.05 -34.08
CA ALA A 88 52.80 40.78 -35.29
C ALA A 88 53.91 41.60 -36.01
N PRO A 89 54.88 42.24 -35.33
CA PRO A 89 55.83 43.10 -36.04
C PRO A 89 57.04 42.28 -36.52
N GLY A 90 56.92 41.62 -37.67
CA GLY A 90 58.10 41.16 -38.43
C GLY A 90 58.01 39.82 -39.20
N ILE A 91 56.83 39.21 -39.37
CA ILE A 91 56.78 37.81 -39.81
C ILE A 91 56.22 37.64 -41.23
N GLY A 92 56.91 36.86 -42.07
CA GLY A 92 56.58 36.60 -43.47
C GLY A 92 55.24 35.87 -43.68
N ALA A 93 54.79 35.84 -44.94
CA ALA A 93 53.46 35.35 -45.37
C ALA A 93 53.07 33.96 -44.81
N ASP A 94 54.03 33.09 -44.52
CA ASP A 94 53.80 31.75 -43.96
C ASP A 94 53.23 31.77 -42.54
N TRP A 95 53.59 32.77 -41.72
CA TRP A 95 53.08 32.87 -40.35
C TRP A 95 51.69 33.50 -40.28
N GLN A 96 51.35 34.33 -41.26
CA GLN A 96 50.01 34.88 -41.40
C GLN A 96 48.99 33.78 -41.71
N ALA A 97 49.39 32.77 -42.51
CA ALA A 97 48.59 31.57 -42.75
C ALA A 97 48.38 30.76 -41.45
N VAL A 98 49.43 30.56 -40.64
CA VAL A 98 49.33 29.87 -39.34
C VAL A 98 48.42 30.62 -38.36
N ALA A 99 48.56 31.94 -38.25
CA ALA A 99 47.71 32.77 -37.39
C ALA A 99 46.23 32.74 -37.83
N SER A 100 45.97 32.81 -39.14
CA SER A 100 44.60 32.69 -39.68
C SER A 100 43.99 31.31 -39.46
N GLY A 101 44.80 30.24 -39.54
CA GLY A 101 44.40 28.87 -39.25
C GLY A 101 44.06 28.65 -37.77
N LEU A 102 44.83 29.25 -36.86
CA LEU A 102 44.53 29.23 -35.42
C LEU A 102 43.22 29.94 -35.10
N ILE A 103 42.95 31.08 -35.72
CA ILE A 103 41.71 31.83 -35.51
C ILE A 103 40.50 31.07 -36.05
N LEU A 104 40.60 30.50 -37.27
CA LEU A 104 39.56 29.62 -37.80
C LEU A 104 39.35 28.39 -36.93
N GLY A 105 40.42 27.80 -36.40
CA GLY A 105 40.35 26.70 -35.43
C GLY A 105 39.59 27.07 -34.16
N VAL A 106 39.85 28.25 -33.60
CA VAL A 106 39.14 28.76 -32.41
C VAL A 106 37.67 29.04 -32.73
N ILE A 107 37.34 29.55 -33.92
CA ILE A 107 35.94 29.78 -34.33
C ILE A 107 35.20 28.45 -34.49
N VAL A 108 35.80 27.46 -35.15
CA VAL A 108 35.20 26.12 -35.32
C VAL A 108 35.02 25.42 -33.96
N LEU A 109 36.02 25.51 -33.08
CA LEU A 109 35.91 25.00 -31.72
C LEU A 109 34.85 25.74 -30.91
N GLY A 110 34.69 27.06 -31.11
CA GLY A 110 33.64 27.85 -30.46
C GLY A 110 32.23 27.46 -30.93
N ILE A 111 32.05 27.15 -32.21
CA ILE A 111 30.78 26.64 -32.75
C ILE A 111 30.50 25.24 -32.20
N ALA A 112 31.50 24.35 -32.19
CA ALA A 112 31.37 23.01 -31.61
C ALA A 112 31.03 23.07 -30.10
N ALA A 113 31.69 23.96 -29.35
CA ALA A 113 31.38 24.22 -27.95
C ALA A 113 29.94 24.71 -27.76
N SER A 114 29.46 25.58 -28.65
CA SER A 114 28.09 26.10 -28.59
C SER A 114 27.05 25.02 -28.88
N TYR A 115 27.34 24.09 -29.80
CA TYR A 115 26.46 22.95 -30.08
C TYR A 115 26.38 21.98 -28.90
N GLU A 116 27.53 21.57 -28.36
CA GLU A 116 27.63 20.74 -27.14
C GLU A 116 26.96 21.41 -25.93
N LEU A 117 27.01 22.74 -25.85
CA LEU A 117 26.31 23.49 -24.81
C LEU A 117 24.80 23.43 -24.95
N VAL A 118 24.29 23.64 -26.18
CA VAL A 118 22.85 23.57 -26.42
C VAL A 118 22.36 22.17 -26.11
N GLU A 119 23.06 21.14 -26.60
CA GLU A 119 22.75 19.74 -26.30
C GLU A 119 22.77 19.48 -24.79
N TYR A 120 23.82 19.92 -24.09
CA TYR A 120 23.91 19.86 -22.63
C TYR A 120 22.74 20.58 -21.93
N VAL A 121 22.37 21.79 -22.34
CA VAL A 121 21.25 22.54 -21.75
C VAL A 121 19.92 21.81 -22.01
N THR A 122 19.68 21.28 -23.21
CA THR A 122 18.49 20.46 -23.48
C THR A 122 18.49 19.19 -22.64
N THR A 123 19.60 18.45 -22.58
CA THR A 123 19.71 17.25 -21.73
C THR A 123 19.61 17.59 -20.25
N MET A 124 20.10 18.74 -19.80
CA MET A 124 19.99 19.20 -18.41
C MET A 124 18.54 19.59 -18.10
N VAL A 125 17.84 20.28 -19.01
CA VAL A 125 16.41 20.60 -18.87
C VAL A 125 15.56 19.32 -18.89
N GLU A 126 15.90 18.33 -19.72
CA GLU A 126 15.29 17.00 -19.71
C GLU A 126 15.60 16.23 -18.41
N ARG A 127 16.80 16.38 -17.86
CA ARG A 127 17.21 15.78 -16.58
C ARG A 127 16.75 16.52 -15.33
N LEU A 128 16.32 17.78 -15.48
CA LEU A 128 15.64 18.56 -14.44
C LEU A 128 14.17 18.16 -14.31
N ASN A 129 13.65 17.32 -15.22
CA ASN A 129 12.34 16.71 -15.06
C ASN A 129 12.41 15.71 -13.88
N PRO A 130 11.54 15.82 -12.86
CA PRO A 130 11.55 14.94 -11.70
C PRO A 130 11.55 13.44 -12.04
N GLU A 131 10.94 13.05 -13.16
CA GLU A 131 10.98 11.68 -13.70
C GLU A 131 12.42 11.19 -13.98
N SER A 132 13.22 12.02 -14.66
CA SER A 132 14.61 11.70 -15.03
C SER A 132 15.53 11.62 -13.82
N VAL A 133 15.29 12.43 -12.77
CA VAL A 133 16.03 12.36 -11.51
C VAL A 133 15.75 11.05 -10.79
N ILE A 134 14.48 10.63 -10.76
CA ILE A 134 14.08 9.35 -10.15
C ILE A 134 14.70 8.19 -10.92
N GLU A 135 14.66 8.22 -12.26
CA GLU A 135 15.30 7.16 -13.08
C GLU A 135 16.79 7.06 -12.81
N LEU A 136 17.49 8.19 -12.74
CA LEU A 136 18.92 8.19 -12.40
C LEU A 136 19.17 7.58 -11.01
N LEU A 137 18.39 7.96 -10.00
CA LEU A 137 18.50 7.39 -8.65
C LEU A 137 18.22 5.89 -8.65
N LEU A 138 17.24 5.43 -9.41
CA LEU A 138 16.89 4.01 -9.56
C LEU A 138 18.00 3.20 -10.24
N GLU A 139 18.68 3.79 -11.22
CA GLU A 139 19.75 3.11 -11.96
C GLU A 139 21.09 3.13 -11.21
N THR A 140 21.39 4.18 -10.43
CA THR A 140 22.70 4.32 -9.78
C THR A 140 22.70 3.90 -8.32
N ASP A 141 21.80 4.48 -7.51
CA ASP A 141 21.91 4.45 -6.05
C ASP A 141 20.96 3.42 -5.43
N LEU A 142 19.77 3.26 -6.02
CA LEU A 142 18.71 2.35 -5.56
C LEU A 142 18.63 1.06 -6.40
N ALA A 143 19.53 0.88 -7.37
CA ALA A 143 19.66 -0.38 -8.08
C ALA A 143 20.04 -1.49 -7.09
N PRO A 144 19.46 -2.71 -7.17
CA PRO A 144 19.71 -3.77 -6.20
C PRO A 144 21.20 -4.08 -5.99
N GLU A 145 21.99 -4.13 -7.07
CA GLU A 145 23.44 -4.38 -7.01
C GLU A 145 24.19 -3.30 -6.24
N SER A 146 23.84 -2.03 -6.48
CA SER A 146 24.43 -0.88 -5.78
C SER A 146 24.01 -0.84 -4.32
N LEU A 147 22.72 -1.10 -4.03
CA LEU A 147 22.16 -1.05 -2.70
C LEU A 147 22.72 -2.17 -1.81
N PHE A 148 22.78 -3.41 -2.31
CA PHE A 148 23.41 -4.53 -1.60
C PHE A 148 24.93 -4.36 -1.49
N GLY A 149 25.57 -3.70 -2.46
CA GLY A 149 26.99 -3.34 -2.40
C GLY A 149 27.31 -2.28 -1.34
N ALA A 150 26.48 -1.24 -1.23
CA ALA A 150 26.61 -0.19 -0.23
C ALA A 150 26.28 -0.69 1.18
N TYR A 151 25.30 -1.60 1.28
CA TYR A 151 24.83 -2.18 2.53
C TYR A 151 24.99 -3.70 2.53
N PRO A 152 26.21 -4.21 2.78
CA PRO A 152 26.52 -5.64 2.73
C PRO A 152 26.03 -6.43 3.96
N SER A 153 25.40 -5.76 4.95
CA SER A 153 24.67 -6.45 6.02
C SER A 153 23.52 -5.59 6.55
N VAL A 154 22.53 -6.23 7.19
CA VAL A 154 21.44 -5.58 7.94
C VAL A 154 21.97 -4.55 8.95
N LYS A 155 23.08 -4.86 9.61
CA LYS A 155 23.72 -3.95 10.58
C LYS A 155 24.20 -2.66 9.91
N ALA A 156 24.76 -2.74 8.70
CA ALA A 156 25.21 -1.56 7.97
C ALA A 156 24.06 -0.60 7.66
N ILE A 157 22.85 -1.13 7.42
CA ILE A 157 21.64 -0.32 7.19
C ILE A 157 21.21 0.35 8.49
N ARG A 158 21.14 -0.41 9.59
CA ARG A 158 20.68 0.11 10.89
C ARG A 158 21.64 1.10 11.53
N ASP A 159 22.94 0.97 11.26
CA ASP A 159 23.98 1.87 11.78
C ASP A 159 24.09 3.17 10.95
N ASP A 160 23.52 3.23 9.75
CA ASP A 160 23.47 4.45 8.95
C ASP A 160 22.38 5.39 9.49
N PRO A 161 22.71 6.65 9.85
CA PRO A 161 21.71 7.60 10.32
C PRO A 161 20.74 8.06 9.23
N THR A 162 21.02 7.78 7.96
CA THR A 162 20.15 8.20 6.85
C THR A 162 19.55 7.01 6.11
N HIS A 163 18.24 7.06 5.89
CA HIS A 163 17.56 6.02 5.14
C HIS A 163 18.01 6.00 3.66
N PRO A 164 18.16 4.82 3.02
CA PRO A 164 18.53 4.76 1.60
C PRO A 164 17.52 5.48 0.68
N PHE A 165 16.24 5.46 1.05
CA PHE A 165 15.19 6.17 0.30
C PHE A 165 15.02 7.65 0.68
N GLU A 166 15.88 8.22 1.53
CA GLU A 166 15.69 9.59 2.08
C GLU A 166 15.50 10.65 0.99
N SER A 167 16.19 10.53 -0.15
CA SER A 167 16.04 11.48 -1.25
C SER A 167 14.63 11.46 -1.86
N LEU A 168 14.05 10.27 -2.05
CA LEU A 168 12.67 10.13 -2.52
C LEU A 168 11.67 10.54 -1.44
N ILE A 169 11.93 10.21 -0.18
CA ILE A 169 11.10 10.62 0.97
C ILE A 169 11.04 12.15 1.07
N THR A 170 12.18 12.83 0.96
CA THR A 170 12.27 14.30 0.99
C THR A 170 11.51 14.91 -0.18
N MET A 171 11.60 14.32 -1.37
CA MET A 171 10.84 14.76 -2.54
C MET A 171 9.33 14.63 -2.32
N VAL A 172 8.87 13.51 -1.73
CA VAL A 172 7.45 13.32 -1.40
C VAL A 172 7.00 14.32 -0.35
N ARG A 173 7.76 14.53 0.73
CA ARG A 173 7.42 15.51 1.78
C ARG A 173 7.37 16.93 1.24
N GLY A 174 8.38 17.36 0.48
CA GLY A 174 8.36 18.68 -0.15
C GLY A 174 7.19 18.86 -1.12
N GLY A 175 6.86 17.80 -1.89
CA GLY A 175 5.66 17.79 -2.73
C GLY A 175 4.35 17.89 -1.94
N LEU A 176 4.29 17.32 -0.74
CA LEU A 176 3.14 17.41 0.16
C LEU A 176 3.02 18.81 0.76
N ASP A 177 4.12 19.36 1.28
CA ASP A 177 4.20 20.73 1.82
C ASP A 177 3.77 21.79 0.80
N ASP A 178 4.20 21.63 -0.46
CA ASP A 178 3.88 22.54 -1.55
C ASP A 178 2.51 22.25 -2.21
N GLY A 179 1.80 21.21 -1.77
CA GLY A 179 0.52 20.78 -2.36
C GLY A 179 0.64 20.25 -3.81
N GLN A 180 1.84 19.87 -4.25
CA GLN A 180 2.14 19.36 -5.58
C GLN A 180 1.91 17.84 -5.69
N THR A 181 0.66 17.45 -5.96
CA THR A 181 0.28 16.03 -6.04
C THR A 181 1.10 15.22 -7.06
N SER A 182 1.48 15.81 -8.20
CA SER A 182 2.30 15.11 -9.22
C SER A 182 3.68 14.73 -8.69
N THR A 183 4.31 15.61 -7.90
CA THR A 183 5.64 15.38 -7.31
C THR A 183 5.58 14.25 -6.30
N VAL A 184 4.51 14.20 -5.50
CA VAL A 184 4.23 13.11 -4.55
C VAL A 184 4.03 11.79 -5.28
N GLU A 185 3.21 11.76 -6.32
CA GLU A 185 2.94 10.54 -7.10
C GLU A 185 4.21 9.97 -7.74
N LEU A 186 5.04 10.84 -8.32
CA LEU A 186 6.32 10.46 -8.90
C LEU A 186 7.29 9.91 -7.84
N GLY A 187 7.42 10.59 -6.71
CA GLY A 187 8.29 10.16 -5.61
C GLY A 187 7.88 8.79 -5.04
N LEU A 188 6.59 8.59 -4.78
CA LEU A 188 6.04 7.30 -4.31
C LEU A 188 6.24 6.20 -5.37
N GLY A 189 5.99 6.49 -6.65
CA GLY A 189 6.26 5.54 -7.74
C GLY A 189 7.75 5.20 -7.90
N GLY A 190 8.65 6.12 -7.55
CA GLY A 190 10.08 5.83 -7.43
C GLY A 190 10.38 4.84 -6.32
N ILE A 191 9.81 5.06 -5.12
CA ILE A 191 10.00 4.18 -3.96
C ILE A 191 9.45 2.77 -4.26
N GLU A 192 8.25 2.67 -4.83
CA GLU A 192 7.65 1.39 -5.25
C GLU A 192 8.54 0.62 -6.21
N ARG A 193 9.04 1.28 -7.27
CA ARG A 193 9.91 0.64 -8.26
C ARG A 193 11.19 0.12 -7.62
N ALA A 194 11.82 0.91 -6.75
CA ALA A 194 13.04 0.52 -6.06
C ALA A 194 12.82 -0.68 -5.14
N ILE A 195 11.75 -0.65 -4.33
CA ILE A 195 11.42 -1.73 -3.40
C ILE A 195 11.07 -3.01 -4.16
N ASN A 196 10.25 -2.93 -5.20
CA ASN A 196 9.89 -4.10 -6.00
C ASN A 196 11.11 -4.73 -6.69
N ALA A 197 12.00 -3.91 -7.25
CA ALA A 197 13.25 -4.40 -7.83
C ALA A 197 14.16 -5.05 -6.78
N MET A 198 14.21 -4.48 -5.58
CA MET A 198 14.98 -5.04 -4.47
C MET A 198 14.40 -6.38 -4.00
N ILE A 199 13.09 -6.45 -3.74
CA ILE A 199 12.41 -7.69 -3.30
C ILE A 199 12.65 -8.80 -4.31
N ALA A 200 12.52 -8.52 -5.61
CA ALA A 200 12.77 -9.49 -6.69
C ALA A 200 14.24 -9.93 -6.83
N ALA A 201 15.18 -9.13 -6.32
CA ALA A 201 16.62 -9.40 -6.41
C ALA A 201 17.21 -10.05 -5.13
N LEU A 202 16.42 -10.21 -4.07
CA LEU A 202 16.89 -10.83 -2.84
C LEU A 202 17.19 -12.32 -3.07
N PRO A 203 18.35 -12.83 -2.62
CA PRO A 203 18.71 -14.23 -2.83
C PRO A 203 17.82 -15.16 -1.99
N GLU A 204 17.23 -16.16 -2.64
CA GLU A 204 16.41 -17.22 -2.01
C GLU A 204 17.18 -18.05 -0.97
N SER A 205 18.53 -18.07 -1.06
CA SER A 205 19.38 -19.04 -0.33
C SER A 205 19.54 -18.78 1.17
N SER A 206 18.99 -17.70 1.72
CA SER A 206 19.00 -17.42 3.17
C SER A 206 17.83 -16.51 3.56
N ILE A 207 16.62 -17.10 3.65
CA ILE A 207 15.38 -16.39 4.02
C ILE A 207 15.54 -15.57 5.31
N ASP A 208 16.33 -16.04 6.29
CA ASP A 208 16.58 -15.30 7.55
C ASP A 208 17.40 -14.02 7.36
N ASP A 209 18.42 -14.02 6.48
CA ASP A 209 19.18 -12.80 6.19
C ASP A 209 18.36 -11.87 5.29
N SER A 210 17.68 -12.42 4.26
CA SER A 210 16.83 -11.65 3.34
C SER A 210 15.64 -10.98 4.04
N SER A 211 15.02 -11.65 5.02
CA SER A 211 13.95 -11.05 5.84
C SER A 211 14.47 -9.92 6.74
N GLY A 212 15.65 -10.07 7.35
CA GLY A 212 16.26 -9.01 8.14
C GLY A 212 16.61 -7.76 7.33
N TYR A 213 16.97 -7.93 6.05
CA TYR A 213 17.19 -6.83 5.10
C TYR A 213 15.89 -6.09 4.78
N VAL A 214 14.85 -6.85 4.46
CA VAL A 214 13.52 -6.32 4.21
C VAL A 214 13.01 -5.53 5.41
N ASP A 215 13.12 -6.08 6.62
CA ASP A 215 12.66 -5.41 7.83
C ASP A 215 13.42 -4.09 8.04
N ALA A 216 14.75 -4.09 7.88
CA ALA A 216 15.54 -2.88 8.09
C ALA A 216 15.26 -1.75 7.08
N LEU A 217 14.79 -2.06 5.88
CA LEU A 217 14.55 -1.08 4.81
C LEU A 217 13.08 -0.68 4.68
N ILE A 218 12.16 -1.64 4.84
CA ILE A 218 10.73 -1.41 4.61
C ILE A 218 10.02 -0.99 5.90
N GLU A 219 10.40 -1.53 7.07
CA GLU A 219 9.73 -1.18 8.33
C GLU A 219 9.77 0.32 8.64
N PRO A 220 10.94 1.02 8.56
CA PRO A 220 10.98 2.45 8.85
C PRO A 220 10.18 3.29 7.85
N LEU A 221 10.12 2.83 6.59
CA LEU A 221 9.36 3.49 5.55
C LEU A 221 7.86 3.37 5.82
N VAL A 222 7.35 2.15 6.04
CA VAL A 222 5.92 1.90 6.19
C VAL A 222 5.39 2.41 7.54
N LYS A 223 6.10 2.13 8.65
CA LYS A 223 5.61 2.47 10.00
C LYS A 223 5.83 3.92 10.41
N ASN A 224 6.91 4.56 9.94
CA ASN A 224 7.16 5.96 10.32
C ASN A 224 6.76 6.88 9.16
N THR A 225 7.34 6.66 7.98
CA THR A 225 7.27 7.66 6.91
C THR A 225 5.89 7.73 6.26
N TYR A 226 5.33 6.59 5.86
CA TYR A 226 4.03 6.55 5.18
C TYR A 226 2.87 6.83 6.13
N GLU A 227 2.96 6.37 7.39
CA GLU A 227 2.01 6.73 8.44
C GLU A 227 1.97 8.27 8.64
N ASP A 228 3.12 8.91 8.83
CA ASP A 228 3.23 10.38 8.96
C ASP A 228 2.64 11.10 7.74
N MET A 229 3.00 10.66 6.52
CA MET A 229 2.51 11.27 5.27
C MET A 229 1.00 11.09 5.09
N LEU A 230 0.44 9.94 5.49
CA LEU A 230 -1.00 9.69 5.44
C LEU A 230 -1.74 10.63 6.37
N ILE A 231 -1.24 10.80 7.60
CA ILE A 231 -1.81 11.69 8.60
C ILE A 231 -1.78 13.14 8.08
N GLU A 232 -0.62 13.59 7.63
CA GLU A 232 -0.42 14.94 7.13
C GLU A 232 -1.30 15.23 5.91
N ALA A 233 -1.30 14.35 4.91
CA ALA A 233 -2.15 14.50 3.73
C ALA A 233 -3.65 14.47 4.08
N SER A 234 -4.04 13.67 5.07
CA SER A 234 -5.42 13.61 5.56
C SER A 234 -5.81 14.91 6.25
N ARG A 235 -4.94 15.47 7.10
CA ARG A 235 -5.14 16.73 7.84
C ARG A 235 -5.31 17.92 6.90
N PHE A 236 -4.54 17.97 5.82
CA PHE A 236 -4.65 19.02 4.78
C PHE A 236 -5.72 18.73 3.72
N GLY A 237 -6.44 17.61 3.82
CA GLY A 237 -7.52 17.26 2.90
C GLY A 237 -7.04 16.87 1.48
N HIS A 238 -5.77 16.48 1.32
CA HIS A 238 -5.18 16.05 0.05
C HIS A 238 -5.63 14.63 -0.32
N ARG A 239 -6.90 14.50 -0.73
CA ARG A 239 -7.54 13.19 -0.96
C ARG A 239 -6.79 12.26 -1.91
N ARG A 240 -6.31 12.82 -3.01
CA ARG A 240 -5.57 12.08 -4.03
C ARG A 240 -4.22 11.58 -3.51
N VAL A 241 -3.56 12.34 -2.63
CA VAL A 241 -2.28 11.95 -2.04
C VAL A 241 -2.47 10.78 -1.07
N VAL A 242 -3.47 10.83 -0.20
CA VAL A 242 -3.78 9.72 0.71
C VAL A 242 -4.09 8.43 -0.07
N TYR A 243 -4.86 8.55 -1.15
CA TYR A 243 -5.12 7.41 -2.03
C TYR A 243 -3.84 6.83 -2.61
N ARG A 244 -2.94 7.70 -3.07
CA ARG A 244 -1.65 7.28 -3.64
C ARG A 244 -0.75 6.63 -2.60
N ILE A 245 -0.68 7.15 -1.37
CA ILE A 245 0.14 6.55 -0.32
C ILE A 245 -0.41 5.16 0.06
N ALA A 246 -1.73 5.02 0.22
CA ALA A 246 -2.36 3.72 0.50
C ALA A 246 -2.12 2.70 -0.64
N GLU A 247 -2.20 3.14 -1.90
CA GLU A 247 -1.87 2.33 -3.09
C GLU A 247 -0.38 1.94 -3.14
N SER A 248 0.49 2.83 -2.67
CA SER A 248 1.93 2.56 -2.56
C SER A 248 2.21 1.44 -1.56
N VAL A 249 1.60 1.50 -0.37
CA VAL A 249 1.68 0.43 0.64
C VAL A 249 1.10 -0.87 0.07
N GLU A 250 -0.06 -0.81 -0.58
CA GLU A 250 -0.70 -1.98 -1.21
C GLU A 250 0.25 -2.66 -2.21
N THR A 251 0.86 -1.89 -3.10
CA THR A 251 1.78 -2.37 -4.14
C THR A 251 2.99 -3.08 -3.52
N ILE A 252 3.60 -2.47 -2.50
CA ILE A 252 4.74 -3.07 -1.77
C ILE A 252 4.30 -4.36 -1.06
N THR A 253 3.10 -4.35 -0.46
CA THR A 253 2.53 -5.50 0.26
C THR A 253 2.27 -6.67 -0.69
N ILE A 254 1.69 -6.41 -1.86
CA ILE A 254 1.43 -7.40 -2.90
C ILE A 254 2.72 -7.97 -3.48
N ALA A 255 3.74 -7.14 -3.69
CA ALA A 255 5.06 -7.60 -4.13
C ALA A 255 5.69 -8.55 -3.10
N GLY A 256 5.66 -8.19 -1.82
CA GLY A 256 6.12 -9.05 -0.73
C GLY A 256 5.35 -10.37 -0.65
N LEU A 257 4.02 -10.33 -0.78
CA LEU A 257 3.18 -11.53 -0.81
C LEU A 257 3.50 -12.43 -2.00
N SER A 258 3.71 -11.86 -3.19
CA SER A 258 3.99 -12.61 -4.42
C SER A 258 5.32 -13.36 -4.35
N GLU A 259 6.30 -12.79 -3.65
CA GLU A 259 7.63 -13.37 -3.45
C GLU A 259 7.75 -14.15 -2.11
N ASN A 260 6.62 -14.44 -1.43
CA ASN A 260 6.53 -15.17 -0.15
C ASN A 260 7.28 -14.52 1.04
N TYR A 261 7.45 -13.21 1.04
CA TYR A 261 7.95 -12.44 2.19
C TYR A 261 6.81 -12.03 3.12
N HIS A 262 6.37 -12.93 3.99
CA HIS A 262 5.28 -12.68 4.94
C HIS A 262 5.54 -11.51 5.90
N ASN A 263 6.80 -11.16 6.16
CA ASN A 263 7.16 -9.98 6.96
C ASN A 263 6.78 -8.67 6.25
N VAL A 264 7.01 -8.54 4.94
CA VAL A 264 6.54 -7.39 4.15
C VAL A 264 5.03 -7.28 4.22
N LEU A 265 4.33 -8.42 4.10
CA LEU A 265 2.89 -8.48 4.25
C LEU A 265 2.44 -7.90 5.59
N GLN A 266 3.02 -8.35 6.71
CA GLN A 266 2.66 -7.83 8.03
C GLN A 266 2.95 -6.33 8.15
N LEU A 267 4.12 -5.86 7.70
CA LEU A 267 4.49 -4.45 7.79
C LEU A 267 3.50 -3.57 7.03
N GLY A 268 3.13 -3.96 5.81
CA GLY A 268 2.15 -3.24 4.99
C GLY A 268 0.75 -3.21 5.64
N LEU A 269 0.32 -4.34 6.20
CA LEU A 269 -0.96 -4.45 6.90
C LEU A 269 -0.99 -3.65 8.21
N ASP A 270 0.10 -3.67 8.98
CA ASP A 270 0.28 -2.84 10.16
C ASP A 270 0.18 -1.36 9.79
N GLY A 271 0.90 -0.91 8.74
CA GLY A 271 0.89 0.49 8.31
C GLY A 271 -0.50 0.97 7.87
N LEU A 272 -1.19 0.19 7.04
CA LEU A 272 -2.56 0.50 6.61
C LEU A 272 -3.55 0.46 7.79
N GLY A 273 -3.42 -0.52 8.70
CA GLY A 273 -4.29 -0.67 9.86
C GLY A 273 -4.11 0.45 10.89
N SER A 274 -2.86 0.84 11.17
CA SER A 274 -2.51 1.96 12.07
C SER A 274 -3.01 3.28 11.52
N ALA A 275 -2.91 3.51 10.21
CA ALA A 275 -3.38 4.75 9.59
C ALA A 275 -4.88 5.01 9.87
N ILE A 276 -5.71 3.96 9.93
CA ILE A 276 -7.13 4.10 10.32
C ILE A 276 -7.26 4.63 11.76
N VAL A 277 -6.52 4.04 12.69
CA VAL A 277 -6.62 4.37 14.12
C VAL A 277 -6.08 5.78 14.37
N VAL A 278 -4.94 6.12 13.79
CA VAL A 278 -4.29 7.42 14.03
C VAL A 278 -5.07 8.55 13.37
N ALA A 279 -5.55 8.36 12.14
CA ALA A 279 -6.31 9.41 11.49
C ALA A 279 -7.64 9.69 12.22
N HIS A 280 -8.20 8.70 12.94
CA HIS A 280 -9.30 8.89 13.89
C HIS A 280 -8.90 9.65 15.15
N ASP A 281 -7.75 9.32 15.75
CA ASP A 281 -7.23 10.06 16.91
C ASP A 281 -6.97 11.55 16.62
N GLU A 282 -6.86 11.92 15.35
CA GLU A 282 -6.71 13.31 14.90
C GLU A 282 -8.02 14.02 14.49
N ASP A 283 -9.19 13.41 14.70
CA ASP A 283 -10.51 13.99 14.38
C ASP A 283 -10.66 14.41 12.90
N ILE A 284 -10.06 13.62 12.00
CA ILE A 284 -10.14 13.87 10.56
C ILE A 284 -11.46 13.30 10.02
N ASP A 285 -12.05 13.90 8.97
CA ASP A 285 -13.20 13.31 8.28
C ASP A 285 -12.76 12.07 7.47
N LEU A 286 -13.05 10.89 8.03
CA LEU A 286 -12.41 9.63 7.68
C LEU A 286 -13.23 8.71 6.80
N TRP A 287 -14.42 9.09 6.37
CA TRP A 287 -15.20 8.18 5.55
C TRP A 287 -14.43 7.75 4.28
N TRP A 288 -13.73 8.70 3.64
CA TRP A 288 -13.02 8.43 2.38
C TRP A 288 -11.61 7.80 2.53
N PRO A 289 -10.72 8.18 3.48
CA PRO A 289 -9.45 7.48 3.70
C PRO A 289 -9.70 6.04 4.14
N TYR A 290 -10.69 5.85 5.01
CA TYR A 290 -11.04 4.53 5.52
C TYR A 290 -11.50 3.60 4.41
N ARG A 291 -12.44 4.06 3.59
CA ARG A 291 -12.93 3.29 2.45
C ARG A 291 -11.78 2.95 1.51
N THR A 292 -10.88 3.90 1.29
CA THR A 292 -9.67 3.67 0.49
C THR A 292 -8.83 2.55 1.10
N VAL A 293 -8.45 2.64 2.38
CA VAL A 293 -7.66 1.60 3.04
C VAL A 293 -8.36 0.24 3.00
N THR A 294 -9.68 0.20 3.20
CA THR A 294 -10.47 -1.04 3.16
C THR A 294 -10.49 -1.66 1.78
N ASP A 295 -10.69 -0.85 0.73
CA ASP A 295 -10.67 -1.32 -0.66
C ASP A 295 -9.26 -1.88 -1.00
N ARG A 296 -8.19 -1.20 -0.56
CA ARG A 296 -6.79 -1.61 -0.75
C ARG A 296 -6.43 -2.90 -0.01
N MET A 297 -6.83 -3.01 1.26
CA MET A 297 -6.72 -4.27 2.01
C MET A 297 -7.57 -5.38 1.37
N GLY A 298 -8.70 -5.03 0.75
CA GLY A 298 -9.50 -5.95 -0.06
C GLY A 298 -8.74 -6.48 -1.27
N ASP A 299 -7.98 -5.65 -1.98
CA ASP A 299 -7.14 -6.07 -3.11
C ASP A 299 -5.98 -6.97 -2.68
N ILE A 300 -5.34 -6.68 -1.53
CA ILE A 300 -4.36 -7.59 -0.90
C ILE A 300 -5.01 -8.92 -0.52
N LEU A 301 -6.22 -8.89 0.07
CA LEU A 301 -6.97 -10.10 0.44
C LEU A 301 -7.34 -10.93 -0.79
N ASN A 302 -7.75 -10.28 -1.88
CA ASN A 302 -8.01 -10.92 -3.15
C ASN A 302 -6.79 -11.66 -3.66
N THR A 303 -5.62 -11.00 -3.63
CA THR A 303 -4.34 -11.59 -4.03
C THR A 303 -3.98 -12.79 -3.14
N ALA A 304 -4.16 -12.69 -1.83
CA ALA A 304 -3.90 -13.81 -0.90
C ALA A 304 -4.81 -15.02 -1.14
N VAL A 305 -6.06 -14.78 -1.56
CA VAL A 305 -6.97 -15.85 -1.97
C VAL A 305 -6.50 -16.48 -3.29
N ASP A 306 -6.11 -15.65 -4.27
CA ASP A 306 -5.69 -16.10 -5.61
C ASP A 306 -4.37 -16.87 -5.60
N THR A 307 -3.43 -16.52 -4.70
CA THR A 307 -2.19 -17.29 -4.47
C THR A 307 -2.41 -18.55 -3.62
N THR A 308 -3.63 -18.75 -3.12
CA THR A 308 -4.02 -19.84 -2.22
C THR A 308 -3.19 -19.96 -0.94
N ASP A 309 -2.74 -18.82 -0.39
CA ASP A 309 -2.05 -18.72 0.90
C ASP A 309 -3.02 -18.43 2.06
N PRO A 310 -3.40 -19.44 2.87
CA PRO A 310 -4.34 -19.24 3.97
C PRO A 310 -3.74 -18.43 5.13
N ILE A 311 -2.40 -18.38 5.28
CA ILE A 311 -1.74 -17.63 6.35
C ILE A 311 -1.80 -16.14 6.03
N ALA A 312 -1.50 -15.78 4.77
CA ALA A 312 -1.67 -14.43 4.29
C ALA A 312 -3.13 -13.97 4.43
N PHE A 313 -4.09 -14.80 4.00
CA PHE A 313 -5.52 -14.50 4.14
C PHE A 313 -5.91 -14.15 5.59
N VAL A 314 -5.51 -14.98 6.56
CA VAL A 314 -5.82 -14.74 7.98
C VAL A 314 -5.22 -13.43 8.48
N SER A 315 -4.01 -13.12 8.03
CA SER A 315 -3.30 -11.91 8.44
C SER A 315 -4.02 -10.67 7.93
N VAL A 316 -4.36 -10.64 6.64
CA VAL A 316 -5.09 -9.51 6.03
C VAL A 316 -6.47 -9.36 6.67
N TRP A 317 -7.17 -10.48 6.89
CA TRP A 317 -8.49 -10.47 7.52
C TRP A 317 -8.46 -9.90 8.95
N TYR A 318 -7.44 -10.23 9.72
CA TYR A 318 -7.25 -9.67 11.06
C TYR A 318 -7.09 -8.14 10.99
N HIS A 319 -6.23 -7.64 10.11
CA HIS A 319 -5.95 -6.21 9.99
C HIS A 319 -7.11 -5.40 9.40
N LEU A 320 -7.99 -6.04 8.62
CA LEU A 320 -9.27 -5.45 8.20
C LEU A 320 -10.24 -5.25 9.37
N ILE A 321 -10.34 -6.23 10.29
CA ILE A 321 -11.31 -6.19 11.38
C ILE A 321 -10.80 -5.42 12.61
N HIS A 322 -9.50 -5.52 12.90
CA HIS A 322 -8.93 -5.05 14.15
C HIS A 322 -9.15 -3.54 14.41
N PRO A 323 -9.02 -2.64 13.41
CA PRO A 323 -9.28 -1.23 13.62
C PRO A 323 -10.70 -0.94 14.12
N TYR A 324 -11.72 -1.60 13.55
CA TYR A 324 -13.11 -1.46 14.03
C TYR A 324 -13.28 -1.89 15.47
N VAL A 325 -12.64 -3.00 15.84
CA VAL A 325 -12.66 -3.50 17.23
C VAL A 325 -12.05 -2.48 18.19
N ILE A 326 -10.96 -1.82 17.80
CA ILE A 326 -10.35 -0.75 18.60
C ILE A 326 -11.32 0.43 18.74
N LEU A 327 -11.86 0.93 17.64
CA LEU A 327 -12.74 2.10 17.61
C LEU A 327 -14.03 1.88 18.42
N LEU A 328 -14.68 0.72 18.26
CA LEU A 328 -15.86 0.35 19.05
C LEU A 328 -15.56 0.27 20.55
N ARG A 329 -14.37 -0.19 20.94
CA ARG A 329 -13.98 -0.29 22.36
C ARG A 329 -13.71 1.07 22.99
N ARG A 330 -13.25 2.05 22.20
CA ARG A 330 -13.08 3.45 22.62
C ARG A 330 -14.40 4.19 22.81
N ASN A 331 -15.52 3.58 22.38
CA ASN A 331 -16.89 4.08 22.55
C ASN A 331 -17.15 5.38 21.78
N GLU A 332 -16.55 5.48 20.59
CA GLU A 332 -16.64 6.63 19.71
C GLU A 332 -17.98 6.62 18.97
N THR A 333 -18.78 7.68 19.16
CA THR A 333 -20.09 7.87 18.53
C THR A 333 -19.97 8.66 17.23
N ASP A 334 -19.09 8.20 16.34
CA ASP A 334 -18.89 8.83 15.04
C ASP A 334 -19.85 8.20 13.99
N HIS A 335 -20.63 9.05 13.33
CA HIS A 335 -21.52 8.63 12.26
C HIS A 335 -20.74 7.95 11.11
N ASN A 336 -19.50 8.39 10.88
CA ASN A 336 -18.62 7.79 9.89
C ASN A 336 -18.27 6.33 10.24
N LEU A 337 -18.06 6.01 11.52
CA LEU A 337 -17.77 4.64 11.97
C LEU A 337 -18.94 3.70 11.67
N HIS A 338 -20.18 4.18 11.86
CA HIS A 338 -21.38 3.39 11.58
C HIS A 338 -21.49 3.03 10.10
N ASP A 339 -21.29 4.00 9.20
CA ASP A 339 -21.32 3.77 7.75
C ASP A 339 -20.19 2.85 7.28
N GLN A 340 -19.01 2.95 7.90
CA GLN A 340 -17.86 2.10 7.58
C GLN A 340 -18.10 0.65 8.00
N ILE A 341 -18.57 0.41 9.23
CA ILE A 341 -18.91 -0.94 9.71
C ILE A 341 -20.01 -1.54 8.83
N PHE A 342 -21.01 -0.74 8.44
CA PHE A 342 -22.06 -1.15 7.53
C PHE A 342 -21.50 -1.58 6.17
N ASP A 343 -20.65 -0.77 5.52
CA ASP A 343 -20.07 -1.12 4.21
C ASP A 343 -19.20 -2.38 4.31
N PHE A 344 -18.34 -2.47 5.33
CA PHE A 344 -17.50 -3.65 5.53
C PHE A 344 -18.32 -4.92 5.78
N CYS A 345 -19.28 -4.87 6.70
CA CYS A 345 -20.12 -6.03 6.98
C CYS A 345 -20.99 -6.39 5.78
N GLY A 346 -21.62 -5.41 5.12
CA GLY A 346 -22.59 -5.64 4.05
C GLY A 346 -21.97 -6.04 2.71
N ARG A 347 -20.81 -5.47 2.35
CA ARG A 347 -20.17 -5.66 1.04
C ARG A 347 -18.93 -6.53 1.13
N VAL A 348 -17.98 -6.18 2.00
CA VAL A 348 -16.65 -6.79 2.05
C VAL A 348 -16.73 -8.23 2.55
N VAL A 349 -17.38 -8.47 3.69
CA VAL A 349 -17.41 -9.79 4.32
C VAL A 349 -18.03 -10.89 3.44
N PRO A 350 -19.23 -10.71 2.85
CA PRO A 350 -19.85 -11.75 2.03
C PRO A 350 -19.05 -12.07 0.77
N GLN A 351 -18.51 -11.03 0.10
CA GLN A 351 -17.73 -11.19 -1.14
C GLN A 351 -16.48 -12.04 -0.90
N PHE A 352 -15.73 -11.76 0.16
CA PHE A 352 -14.52 -12.51 0.46
C PHE A 352 -14.79 -13.91 0.99
N PHE A 353 -15.86 -14.09 1.78
CA PHE A 353 -16.27 -15.43 2.19
C PHE A 353 -16.63 -16.30 0.99
N GLU A 354 -17.43 -15.77 0.05
CA GLU A 354 -17.80 -16.50 -1.17
C GLU A 354 -16.58 -16.82 -2.03
N LYS A 355 -15.69 -15.85 -2.27
CA LYS A 355 -14.44 -16.07 -3.03
C LYS A 355 -13.58 -17.15 -2.36
N PHE A 356 -13.39 -17.06 -1.04
CA PHE A 356 -12.58 -18.03 -0.31
C PHE A 356 -13.18 -19.44 -0.39
N VAL A 357 -14.48 -19.60 -0.10
CA VAL A 357 -15.15 -20.91 -0.16
C VAL A 357 -15.02 -21.50 -1.56
N LYS A 358 -15.20 -20.69 -2.61
CA LYS A 358 -15.06 -21.12 -4.00
C LYS A 358 -13.64 -21.59 -4.33
N GLU A 359 -12.61 -20.80 -4.05
CA GLU A 359 -11.22 -21.12 -4.41
C GLU A 359 -10.62 -22.25 -3.56
N TYR A 360 -11.06 -22.37 -2.31
CA TYR A 360 -10.57 -23.38 -1.37
C TYR A 360 -11.46 -24.61 -1.24
N ASN A 361 -12.60 -24.73 -1.96
CA ASN A 361 -13.59 -25.79 -1.74
C ASN A 361 -12.96 -27.20 -1.68
N GLY A 362 -12.05 -27.51 -2.61
CA GLY A 362 -11.34 -28.80 -2.65
C GLY A 362 -10.35 -29.06 -1.50
N LYS A 363 -10.04 -28.05 -0.69
CA LYS A 363 -9.19 -28.09 0.51
C LYS A 363 -9.99 -27.97 1.82
N LEU A 364 -11.30 -27.75 1.72
CA LEU A 364 -12.24 -27.69 2.85
C LEU A 364 -12.84 -29.08 3.09
N VAL A 365 -13.27 -29.31 4.33
CA VAL A 365 -13.82 -30.61 4.75
C VAL A 365 -15.28 -30.41 5.10
N ALA A 366 -16.18 -31.25 4.57
CA ALA A 366 -17.61 -31.13 4.88
C ALA A 366 -17.95 -31.58 6.33
N SER A 367 -17.12 -32.39 6.98
CA SER A 367 -17.40 -32.96 8.31
C SER A 367 -17.50 -31.89 9.43
N PRO A 368 -18.63 -31.78 10.15
CA PRO A 368 -18.81 -30.88 11.29
C PRO A 368 -17.75 -31.04 12.40
N GLU A 369 -17.28 -32.26 12.64
CA GLU A 369 -16.30 -32.55 13.69
C GLU A 369 -14.96 -31.83 13.45
N VAL A 370 -14.56 -31.68 12.18
CA VAL A 370 -13.36 -30.94 11.81
C VAL A 370 -13.54 -29.46 12.13
N TRP A 371 -14.72 -28.89 11.91
CA TRP A 371 -15.01 -27.48 12.19
C TRP A 371 -15.17 -27.18 13.68
N LEU A 372 -15.67 -28.14 14.46
CA LEU A 372 -15.89 -28.04 15.90
C LEU A 372 -14.65 -28.38 16.77
N GLY A 373 -13.49 -28.66 16.16
CA GLY A 373 -12.20 -28.76 16.85
C GLY A 373 -11.47 -30.11 16.74
N GLY A 374 -11.66 -30.84 15.63
CA GLY A 374 -10.92 -32.06 15.32
C GLY A 374 -9.40 -31.88 15.17
N SER A 375 -8.64 -32.97 15.28
CA SER A 375 -7.16 -32.96 15.39
C SER A 375 -6.40 -32.84 14.06
N THR A 376 -7.08 -32.84 12.91
CA THR A 376 -6.46 -32.77 11.57
C THR A 376 -7.08 -31.63 10.77
N GLU A 377 -6.51 -30.43 10.91
CA GLU A 377 -7.02 -29.22 10.23
C GLU A 377 -6.07 -28.78 9.12
N SER A 378 -6.58 -28.70 7.90
CA SER A 378 -5.89 -28.00 6.81
C SER A 378 -5.73 -26.52 7.16
N ASN A 379 -4.71 -25.87 6.60
CA ASN A 379 -4.52 -24.42 6.78
C ASN A 379 -5.74 -23.62 6.28
N ALA A 380 -6.45 -24.12 5.27
CA ALA A 380 -7.68 -23.49 4.74
C ALA A 380 -8.85 -23.54 5.73
N VAL A 381 -9.09 -24.68 6.38
CA VAL A 381 -10.11 -24.81 7.45
C VAL A 381 -9.78 -23.86 8.60
N ARG A 382 -8.51 -23.82 9.01
CA ARG A 382 -8.05 -22.91 10.07
C ARG A 382 -8.29 -21.44 9.69
N ALA A 383 -8.07 -21.08 8.43
CA ALA A 383 -8.27 -19.73 7.94
C ALA A 383 -9.73 -19.27 8.02
N ILE A 384 -10.69 -20.06 7.53
CA ILE A 384 -12.12 -19.73 7.67
C ILE A 384 -12.53 -19.68 9.15
N ARG A 385 -12.04 -20.61 9.98
CA ARG A 385 -12.40 -20.55 11.40
C ARG A 385 -11.88 -19.28 12.08
N ASN A 386 -10.68 -18.83 11.71
CA ASN A 386 -10.13 -17.56 12.17
C ASN A 386 -11.00 -16.40 11.67
N GLN A 387 -11.47 -16.45 10.42
CA GLN A 387 -12.39 -15.48 9.85
C GLN A 387 -13.66 -15.31 10.70
N ILE A 388 -14.36 -16.43 10.95
CA ILE A 388 -15.57 -16.50 11.78
C ILE A 388 -15.29 -15.97 13.19
N ARG A 389 -14.13 -16.29 13.77
CA ARG A 389 -13.74 -15.85 15.10
C ARG A 389 -13.49 -14.35 15.19
N TYR A 390 -12.81 -13.77 14.20
CA TYR A 390 -12.59 -12.32 14.18
C TYR A 390 -13.90 -11.57 13.94
N LEU A 391 -14.78 -12.06 13.07
CA LEU A 391 -16.13 -11.53 12.92
C LEU A 391 -16.92 -11.61 14.22
N GLY A 392 -16.92 -12.76 14.89
CA GLY A 392 -17.57 -12.91 16.19
C GLY A 392 -17.03 -11.93 17.25
N THR A 393 -15.74 -11.58 17.18
CA THR A 393 -15.13 -10.55 18.05
C THR A 393 -15.68 -9.17 17.73
N LEU A 394 -15.72 -8.79 16.44
CA LEU A 394 -16.31 -7.53 15.99
C LEU A 394 -17.77 -7.40 16.44
N TYR A 395 -18.58 -8.43 16.23
CA TYR A 395 -19.98 -8.45 16.64
C TYR A 395 -20.16 -8.36 18.16
N ASN A 396 -19.30 -9.00 18.96
CA ASN A 396 -19.34 -8.83 20.41
C ASN A 396 -19.06 -7.37 20.81
N ASP A 397 -18.06 -6.74 20.22
CA ASP A 397 -17.72 -5.35 20.52
C ASP A 397 -18.80 -4.37 20.02
N ILE A 398 -19.50 -4.68 18.92
CA ILE A 398 -20.72 -4.00 18.47
C ILE A 398 -21.83 -4.08 19.53
N LEU A 399 -22.11 -5.27 20.07
CA LEU A 399 -23.18 -5.46 21.06
C LEU A 399 -22.83 -4.76 22.38
N ARG A 400 -21.56 -4.76 22.78
CA ARG A 400 -21.07 -3.99 23.93
C ARG A 400 -21.21 -2.50 23.71
N TYR A 401 -20.90 -2.02 22.50
CA TYR A 401 -21.12 -0.63 22.12
C TYR A 401 -22.61 -0.27 22.27
N TYR A 402 -23.51 -1.07 21.70
CA TYR A 402 -24.97 -0.87 21.87
C TYR A 402 -25.40 -0.82 23.34
N GLY A 403 -24.92 -1.76 24.17
CA GLY A 403 -25.25 -1.76 25.60
C GLY A 403 -24.80 -0.50 26.34
N ARG A 404 -23.80 0.23 25.82
CA ARG A 404 -23.29 1.49 26.37
C ARG A 404 -23.96 2.73 25.79
N THR A 405 -24.21 2.76 24.48
CA THR A 405 -24.70 3.96 23.76
C THR A 405 -26.21 3.96 23.53
N GLY A 406 -26.84 2.79 23.53
CA GLY A 406 -28.23 2.60 23.12
C GLY A 406 -28.44 2.64 21.60
N GLU A 407 -27.37 2.80 20.82
CA GLU A 407 -27.40 2.91 19.35
C GLU A 407 -26.60 1.78 18.71
N LEU A 408 -27.18 1.13 17.69
CA LEU A 408 -26.46 0.14 16.89
C LEU A 408 -25.62 0.88 15.86
N PRO A 409 -24.35 0.47 15.63
CA PRO A 409 -23.47 1.12 14.67
C PRO A 409 -23.77 0.73 13.21
N PHE A 410 -25.04 0.52 12.88
CA PHE A 410 -25.52 0.22 11.53
C PHE A 410 -26.95 0.72 11.36
N GLY A 411 -27.15 1.60 10.37
CA GLY A 411 -28.47 2.06 9.95
C GLY A 411 -29.21 0.97 9.18
N GLY A 412 -30.05 0.19 9.88
CA GLY A 412 -31.09 -0.67 9.26
C GLY A 412 -30.64 -1.86 8.39
N GLY A 413 -29.37 -1.95 7.99
CA GLY A 413 -28.78 -3.13 7.37
C GLY A 413 -28.08 -4.00 8.42
N ASN A 414 -28.28 -5.30 8.27
CA ASN A 414 -28.34 -6.19 9.40
C ASN A 414 -27.07 -7.06 9.45
N PRO A 415 -26.30 -7.06 10.53
CA PRO A 415 -25.39 -8.16 10.89
C PRO A 415 -25.87 -9.57 10.50
N LEU A 416 -27.18 -9.81 10.62
CA LEU A 416 -27.85 -11.02 10.17
C LEU A 416 -27.60 -11.31 8.69
N SER A 417 -27.69 -10.34 7.79
CA SER A 417 -27.58 -10.61 6.35
C SER A 417 -26.19 -11.15 5.99
N VAL A 418 -25.16 -10.75 6.74
CA VAL A 418 -23.80 -11.26 6.59
C VAL A 418 -23.73 -12.73 7.01
N TRP A 419 -24.18 -13.05 8.22
CA TRP A 419 -24.19 -14.41 8.74
C TRP A 419 -25.11 -15.33 7.95
N THR A 420 -26.29 -14.86 7.54
CA THR A 420 -27.23 -15.53 6.64
C THR A 420 -26.57 -15.80 5.29
N SER A 421 -25.89 -14.82 4.70
CA SER A 421 -25.18 -15.01 3.43
C SER A 421 -24.09 -16.07 3.56
N MET A 422 -23.25 -15.99 4.60
CA MET A 422 -22.22 -17.01 4.86
C MET A 422 -22.83 -18.40 5.08
N PHE A 423 -23.96 -18.49 5.79
CA PHE A 423 -24.65 -19.75 6.06
C PHE A 423 -25.17 -20.37 4.76
N ASN A 424 -25.88 -19.58 3.95
CA ASN A 424 -26.38 -19.99 2.64
C ASN A 424 -25.24 -20.38 1.69
N LYS A 425 -24.14 -19.61 1.64
CA LYS A 425 -22.97 -19.92 0.80
C LYS A 425 -22.26 -21.19 1.22
N SER A 426 -22.30 -21.52 2.51
CA SER A 426 -21.75 -22.80 3.01
C SER A 426 -22.62 -23.98 2.57
N LEU A 427 -23.95 -23.82 2.56
CA LEU A 427 -24.89 -24.82 2.06
C LEU A 427 -24.80 -24.99 0.53
N GLU A 428 -24.69 -23.89 -0.22
CA GLU A 428 -24.47 -23.89 -1.68
C GLU A 428 -23.19 -24.62 -2.08
N ALA A 429 -22.17 -24.58 -1.22
CA ALA A 429 -20.90 -25.27 -1.42
C ALA A 429 -20.90 -26.72 -0.90
N GLU A 430 -22.02 -27.22 -0.36
CA GLU A 430 -22.15 -28.55 0.25
C GLU A 430 -21.16 -28.79 1.41
N LEU A 431 -20.87 -27.73 2.19
CA LEU A 431 -19.96 -27.76 3.33
C LEU A 431 -20.75 -27.78 4.65
N ASP A 432 -21.44 -28.88 4.93
CA ASP A 432 -22.36 -29.03 6.08
C ASP A 432 -21.74 -28.60 7.42
N GLY A 433 -20.51 -29.01 7.69
CA GLY A 433 -19.82 -28.66 8.92
C GLY A 433 -19.48 -27.17 9.05
N LEU A 434 -19.18 -26.52 7.93
CA LEU A 434 -19.01 -25.07 7.89
C LEU A 434 -20.37 -24.38 8.09
N ALA A 435 -21.41 -24.87 7.42
CA ALA A 435 -22.77 -24.35 7.58
C ALA A 435 -23.24 -24.47 9.02
N VAL A 436 -23.06 -25.63 9.68
CA VAL A 436 -23.34 -25.81 11.12
C VAL A 436 -22.57 -24.80 11.97
N THR A 437 -21.28 -24.58 11.69
CA THR A 437 -20.45 -23.64 12.46
C THR A 437 -20.92 -22.18 12.31
N VAL A 438 -21.25 -21.77 11.09
CA VAL A 438 -21.79 -20.43 10.79
C VAL A 438 -23.19 -20.28 11.40
N GLY A 439 -24.04 -21.31 11.31
CA GLY A 439 -25.37 -21.35 11.91
C GLY A 439 -25.34 -21.25 13.43
N LEU A 440 -24.37 -21.90 14.09
CA LEU A 440 -24.14 -21.76 15.53
C LEU A 440 -23.71 -20.34 15.91
N ALA A 441 -22.82 -19.72 15.13
CA ALA A 441 -22.42 -18.33 15.35
C ALA A 441 -23.60 -17.36 15.17
N LEU A 442 -24.41 -17.59 14.13
CA LEU A 442 -25.64 -16.85 13.86
C LEU A 442 -26.63 -16.97 15.03
N LEU A 443 -26.96 -18.20 15.45
CA LEU A 443 -27.85 -18.47 16.58
C LEU A 443 -27.38 -17.75 17.86
N SER A 444 -26.08 -17.83 18.14
CA SER A 444 -25.46 -17.19 19.31
C SER A 444 -25.58 -15.66 19.26
N PHE A 445 -25.41 -15.08 18.07
CA PHE A 445 -25.57 -13.65 17.87
C PHE A 445 -27.03 -13.20 18.08
N GLY A 446 -28.00 -13.98 17.60
CA GLY A 446 -29.43 -13.73 17.79
C GLY A 446 -29.83 -13.69 19.26
N TYR A 447 -29.38 -14.68 20.04
CA TYR A 447 -29.62 -14.73 21.49
C TYR A 447 -29.11 -13.47 22.21
N GLN A 448 -27.93 -12.98 21.84
CA GLN A 448 -27.34 -11.82 22.49
C GLN A 448 -28.04 -10.50 22.18
N ILE A 449 -28.50 -10.32 20.93
CA ILE A 449 -29.29 -9.14 20.55
C ILE A 449 -30.53 -9.03 21.44
N GLU A 450 -31.20 -10.14 21.70
CA GLU A 450 -32.40 -10.11 22.53
C GLU A 450 -32.12 -9.87 23.98
N ARG A 451 -31.04 -10.47 24.50
CA ARG A 451 -30.63 -10.26 25.89
C ARG A 451 -30.33 -8.80 26.19
N ILE A 452 -29.81 -8.04 25.24
CA ILE A 452 -29.56 -6.60 25.40
C ILE A 452 -30.82 -5.75 25.15
N GLY A 453 -32.00 -6.36 25.03
CA GLY A 453 -33.28 -5.69 24.87
C GLY A 453 -33.50 -5.07 23.49
N ALA A 454 -32.61 -5.33 22.53
CA ALA A 454 -32.82 -4.96 21.14
C ALA A 454 -33.86 -5.91 20.52
N ARG A 455 -34.78 -5.35 19.72
CA ARG A 455 -35.77 -6.15 19.00
C ARG A 455 -35.02 -7.13 18.08
N ARG A 456 -35.37 -8.43 18.11
CA ARG A 456 -34.89 -9.39 17.09
C ARG A 456 -35.09 -8.74 15.72
N PRO A 457 -34.05 -8.68 14.87
CA PRO A 457 -34.26 -8.26 13.51
C PRO A 457 -35.24 -9.21 12.84
N ASN A 458 -36.25 -8.66 12.17
CA ASN A 458 -37.19 -9.46 11.36
C ASN A 458 -36.38 -10.36 10.40
N GLY A 459 -36.64 -11.67 10.42
CA GLY A 459 -36.01 -12.62 9.50
C GLY A 459 -35.00 -13.60 10.10
N PHE A 460 -34.77 -13.61 11.42
CA PHE A 460 -33.87 -14.58 12.07
C PHE A 460 -34.39 -16.01 11.94
N ALA A 461 -35.63 -16.27 12.38
CA ALA A 461 -36.28 -17.57 12.20
C ALA A 461 -36.53 -17.90 10.72
N ASP A 462 -36.83 -16.86 9.91
CA ASP A 462 -37.01 -16.97 8.46
C ASP A 462 -35.75 -17.48 7.75
N THR A 463 -34.55 -17.11 8.22
CA THR A 463 -33.28 -17.60 7.67
C THR A 463 -33.17 -19.12 7.83
N PHE A 464 -33.31 -19.63 9.05
CA PHE A 464 -33.24 -21.09 9.31
C PHE A 464 -34.36 -21.84 8.59
N ALA A 465 -35.59 -21.31 8.62
CA ALA A 465 -36.75 -21.91 7.96
C ALA A 465 -36.57 -21.99 6.43
N ARG A 466 -36.09 -20.91 5.78
CA ARG A 466 -35.78 -20.92 4.35
C ARG A 466 -34.65 -21.87 4.01
N CYS A 467 -33.65 -22.00 4.88
CA CYS A 467 -32.56 -22.95 4.66
C CYS A 467 -33.09 -24.38 4.59
N GLN A 468 -34.00 -24.76 5.50
CA GLN A 468 -34.64 -26.08 5.52
C GLN A 468 -35.54 -26.35 4.29
N LEU A 469 -35.94 -25.32 3.54
CA LEU A 469 -36.78 -25.44 2.34
C LEU A 469 -35.97 -25.37 1.04
N ASN A 470 -34.93 -24.54 0.99
CA ASN A 470 -34.23 -24.19 -0.24
C ASN A 470 -33.00 -25.07 -0.52
N TYR A 471 -32.48 -25.79 0.47
CA TYR A 471 -31.26 -26.60 0.34
C TYR A 471 -31.53 -28.04 0.75
N GLU A 472 -30.99 -28.99 -0.01
CA GLU A 472 -31.15 -30.43 0.22
C GLU A 472 -30.66 -30.84 1.62
N LEU A 473 -29.49 -30.33 2.02
CA LEU A 473 -28.86 -30.57 3.34
C LEU A 473 -29.41 -29.65 4.44
N GLY A 474 -30.35 -28.75 4.11
CA GLY A 474 -30.80 -27.69 4.99
C GLY A 474 -31.50 -28.17 6.26
N VAL A 475 -32.27 -29.27 6.19
CA VAL A 475 -32.93 -29.86 7.36
C VAL A 475 -31.89 -30.39 8.35
N ASP A 476 -31.01 -31.27 7.89
CA ASP A 476 -29.99 -31.92 8.72
C ASP A 476 -29.03 -30.90 9.33
N VAL A 477 -28.60 -29.89 8.56
CA VAL A 477 -27.72 -28.83 9.06
C VAL A 477 -28.40 -28.02 10.17
N VAL A 478 -29.65 -27.61 9.99
CA VAL A 478 -30.36 -26.81 11.01
C VAL A 478 -30.62 -27.65 12.27
N ASP A 479 -31.00 -28.91 12.14
CA ASP A 479 -31.19 -29.80 13.28
C ASP A 479 -29.87 -30.03 14.05
N ASN A 480 -28.75 -30.17 13.33
CA ASN A 480 -27.42 -30.26 13.93
C ASN A 480 -27.03 -28.96 14.65
N VAL A 481 -27.35 -27.77 14.10
CA VAL A 481 -27.11 -26.49 14.79
C VAL A 481 -27.82 -26.45 16.14
N PHE A 482 -29.11 -26.82 16.19
CA PHE A 482 -29.86 -26.85 17.44
C PHE A 482 -29.31 -27.91 18.41
N THR A 483 -28.95 -29.09 17.90
CA THR A 483 -28.38 -30.18 18.71
C THR A 483 -27.07 -29.76 19.36
N TYR A 484 -26.11 -29.25 18.57
CA TYR A 484 -24.82 -28.80 19.10
C TYR A 484 -24.94 -27.58 20.03
N ALA A 485 -25.89 -26.68 19.77
CA ALA A 485 -26.18 -25.57 20.67
C ALA A 485 -26.69 -26.05 22.03
N ALA A 486 -27.62 -27.02 22.05
CA ALA A 486 -28.18 -27.60 23.26
C ALA A 486 -27.15 -28.39 24.08
N GLU A 487 -26.21 -29.08 23.42
CA GLU A 487 -25.12 -29.80 24.08
C GLU A 487 -24.03 -28.88 24.66
N GLY A 488 -24.07 -27.57 24.36
CA GLY A 488 -23.02 -26.62 24.71
C GLY A 488 -21.70 -26.89 23.97
N THR A 489 -21.75 -27.64 22.87
CA THR A 489 -20.59 -28.09 22.09
C THR A 489 -20.14 -26.98 21.15
N PHE A 490 -19.45 -25.98 21.69
CA PHE A 490 -18.74 -24.99 20.89
C PHE A 490 -17.30 -25.42 20.59
N PRO A 491 -16.66 -24.89 19.54
CA PRO A 491 -15.25 -25.16 19.24
C PRO A 491 -14.36 -24.84 20.44
N ARG A 492 -14.08 -25.86 21.25
CA ARG A 492 -13.50 -25.73 22.60
C ARG A 492 -12.00 -25.42 22.58
N LYS A 493 -11.40 -25.26 21.38
CA LYS A 493 -9.93 -25.16 21.18
C LYS A 493 -9.46 -24.25 20.03
N ALA A 494 -10.18 -23.21 19.64
CA ALA A 494 -9.62 -22.22 18.71
C ALA A 494 -8.74 -21.20 19.47
N ARG A 495 -7.49 -21.58 19.79
CA ARG A 495 -6.50 -20.65 20.36
C ARG A 495 -6.21 -19.49 19.39
N PRO A 496 -6.12 -18.24 19.88
CA PRO A 496 -5.48 -17.15 19.16
C PRO A 496 -3.96 -17.30 19.29
N ASP A 497 -3.34 -18.02 18.35
CA ASP A 497 -1.88 -18.11 18.24
C ASP A 497 -1.40 -17.51 16.90
N ALA A 498 -1.96 -16.37 16.49
CA ALA A 498 -1.35 -15.54 15.45
C ALA A 498 -0.72 -14.33 16.15
N MET A 499 0.54 -14.53 16.52
CA MET A 499 1.55 -13.55 16.93
C MET A 499 1.59 -13.21 18.43
N SER A 500 2.56 -13.86 19.04
CA SER A 500 3.07 -13.78 20.40
C SER A 500 3.59 -12.39 20.80
N HIS A 501 2.68 -11.43 21.02
CA HIS A 501 2.88 -10.37 22.00
C HIS A 501 2.05 -10.70 23.25
N LEU A 502 2.66 -11.61 24.03
CA LEU A 502 2.15 -12.32 25.18
C LEU A 502 2.42 -11.53 26.48
N HIS A 503 1.37 -11.00 27.12
CA HIS A 503 1.13 -11.11 28.57
C HIS A 503 -0.29 -10.66 28.91
N THR A 504 -1.26 -11.57 28.78
CA THR A 504 -2.33 -11.82 29.76
C THR A 504 -3.02 -13.13 29.41
N LYS A 505 -3.53 -13.80 30.44
CA LYS A 505 -3.77 -15.25 30.53
C LYS A 505 -4.69 -15.86 29.44
N PRO A 506 -4.58 -17.19 29.21
CA PRO A 506 -5.58 -17.93 28.45
C PRO A 506 -6.96 -17.72 29.07
N ASP A 507 -7.91 -17.32 28.23
CA ASP A 507 -9.32 -17.34 28.56
C ASP A 507 -9.88 -18.72 28.19
N PRO A 508 -10.26 -19.56 29.17
CA PRO A 508 -10.72 -20.94 28.93
C PRO A 508 -12.13 -21.03 28.32
N GLN A 509 -12.77 -19.89 28.04
CA GLN A 509 -14.15 -19.80 27.61
C GLN A 509 -14.25 -19.42 26.11
N GLY A 510 -14.89 -20.27 25.31
CA GLY A 510 -15.09 -20.08 23.88
C GLY A 510 -15.92 -18.82 23.54
N ILE A 511 -16.07 -18.52 22.24
CA ILE A 511 -16.80 -17.34 21.72
C ILE A 511 -18.17 -17.18 22.39
N VAL A 512 -18.89 -18.28 22.60
CA VAL A 512 -20.21 -18.26 23.23
C VAL A 512 -20.15 -18.05 24.73
N SER A 513 -19.16 -18.55 25.45
CA SER A 513 -19.05 -18.24 26.90
C SER A 513 -18.57 -16.81 27.15
N ARG A 514 -17.87 -16.19 26.19
CA ARG A 514 -17.63 -14.72 26.18
C ARG A 514 -18.86 -13.89 25.87
N LEU A 515 -19.77 -14.41 25.06
CA LEU A 515 -21.03 -13.75 24.70
C LEU A 515 -22.08 -13.95 25.81
N ILE A 516 -22.20 -15.16 26.36
CA ILE A 516 -23.18 -15.55 27.37
C ILE A 516 -22.85 -14.98 28.77
N GLY A 517 -21.67 -14.41 28.99
CA GLY A 517 -21.29 -13.61 30.17
C GLY A 517 -22.15 -13.84 31.42
N ASN A 518 -21.69 -14.74 32.29
CA ASN A 518 -22.24 -15.08 33.60
C ASN A 518 -22.85 -13.86 34.29
N GLU A 519 -24.17 -13.71 34.22
CA GLU A 519 -25.04 -13.02 35.18
C GLU A 519 -26.47 -13.14 34.66
N ASP A 520 -27.15 -14.20 35.13
CA ASP A 520 -28.58 -14.40 34.99
C ASP A 520 -29.32 -13.24 35.66
N ASN A 521 -29.76 -12.25 34.89
CA ASN A 521 -30.57 -11.15 35.42
C ASN A 521 -32.02 -11.13 34.89
N ASP A 522 -32.41 -12.03 33.98
CA ASP A 522 -33.78 -12.01 33.39
C ASP A 522 -34.54 -13.36 33.42
N GLY A 523 -34.03 -14.35 34.16
CA GLY A 523 -34.80 -15.55 34.51
C GLY A 523 -35.07 -16.57 33.41
N SER A 524 -34.85 -16.26 32.12
CA SER A 524 -34.88 -17.25 31.03
C SER A 524 -33.48 -17.83 30.79
N THR A 525 -33.37 -19.14 30.87
CA THR A 525 -32.12 -19.84 30.57
C THR A 525 -31.90 -19.88 29.05
N PHE A 526 -30.63 -19.97 28.60
CA PHE A 526 -30.32 -20.16 27.17
C PHE A 526 -31.05 -21.38 26.58
N GLU A 527 -31.24 -22.43 27.37
CA GLU A 527 -31.96 -23.66 26.98
C GLU A 527 -33.45 -23.40 26.72
N GLU A 528 -34.12 -22.63 27.58
CA GLU A 528 -35.52 -22.23 27.39
C GLU A 528 -35.68 -21.37 26.14
N TRP A 529 -34.79 -20.40 25.97
CA TRP A 529 -34.76 -19.55 24.78
C TRP A 529 -34.54 -20.36 23.49
N LEU A 530 -33.59 -21.29 23.51
CA LEU A 530 -33.27 -22.14 22.37
C LEU A 530 -34.46 -23.01 21.96
N SER A 531 -35.17 -23.57 22.94
CA SER A 531 -36.38 -24.37 22.72
C SER A 531 -37.51 -23.55 22.10
N GLU A 532 -37.71 -22.32 22.57
CA GLU A 532 -38.71 -21.40 22.01
C GLU A 532 -38.34 -20.98 20.58
N PHE A 533 -37.08 -20.63 20.34
CA PHE A 533 -36.61 -20.25 19.01
C PHE A 533 -36.71 -21.42 18.00
N GLN A 534 -36.43 -22.65 18.42
CA GLN A 534 -36.60 -23.83 17.56
C GLN A 534 -38.07 -24.02 17.14
N LYS A 535 -39.02 -23.74 18.04
CA LYS A 535 -40.47 -23.76 17.70
C LYS A 535 -40.81 -22.66 16.70
N GLU A 536 -40.30 -21.45 16.91
CA GLU A 536 -40.50 -20.32 15.99
C GLU A 536 -40.00 -20.66 14.56
N VAL A 537 -38.83 -21.29 14.44
CA VAL A 537 -38.30 -21.75 13.15
C VAL A 537 -39.22 -22.78 12.50
N ALA A 538 -39.74 -23.75 13.26
CA ALA A 538 -40.65 -24.77 12.74
C ALA A 538 -42.01 -24.19 12.30
N GLU A 539 -42.57 -23.27 13.07
CA GLU A 539 -43.79 -22.54 12.71
C GLU A 539 -43.56 -21.72 11.44
N ARG A 540 -42.45 -21.00 11.36
CA ARG A 540 -42.12 -20.18 10.21
C ARG A 540 -41.90 -21.00 8.94
N ARG A 541 -41.26 -22.17 9.05
CA ARG A 541 -41.11 -23.12 7.94
C ARG A 541 -42.48 -23.55 7.41
N LYS A 542 -43.42 -23.87 8.31
CA LYS A 542 -44.78 -24.26 7.94
C LYS A 542 -45.49 -23.12 7.20
N GLU A 543 -45.42 -21.89 7.71
CA GLU A 543 -46.00 -20.70 7.06
C GLU A 543 -45.42 -20.47 5.65
N LEU A 544 -44.09 -20.59 5.50
CA LEU A 544 -43.43 -20.41 4.20
C LEU A 544 -43.81 -21.51 3.21
N GLN A 545 -43.95 -22.74 3.67
CA GLN A 545 -44.37 -23.88 2.85
C GLN A 545 -45.83 -23.72 2.39
N GLU A 546 -46.74 -23.31 3.28
CA GLU A 546 -48.14 -23.02 2.96
C GLU A 546 -48.28 -21.79 2.02
N GLY A 547 -47.41 -20.79 2.16
CA GLY A 547 -47.32 -19.64 1.25
C GLY A 547 -46.79 -19.99 -0.14
N TYR A 548 -45.83 -20.91 -0.24
CA TYR A 548 -45.31 -21.42 -1.52
C TYR A 548 -46.35 -22.25 -2.29
N GLU A 549 -47.20 -23.01 -1.59
CA GLU A 549 -48.28 -23.78 -2.22
C GLU A 549 -49.36 -22.89 -2.86
N TRP A 550 -49.55 -21.65 -2.37
CA TRP A 550 -50.52 -20.71 -2.92
C TRP A 550 -50.06 -20.08 -4.26
N ASP A 551 -48.75 -19.87 -4.45
CA ASP A 551 -48.19 -19.28 -5.69
C ASP A 551 -48.04 -20.30 -6.84
N VAL A 552 -48.17 -21.60 -6.55
CA VAL A 552 -48.04 -22.70 -7.53
C VAL A 552 -49.40 -23.30 -7.92
N THR A 553 -50.52 -22.81 -7.38
CA THR A 553 -51.85 -23.09 -7.97
C THR A 553 -52.03 -22.24 -9.23
N PRO A 554 -52.04 -22.82 -10.45
CA PRO A 554 -52.49 -22.08 -11.61
C PRO A 554 -53.98 -21.83 -11.40
N GLU A 555 -54.41 -20.57 -11.50
CA GLU A 555 -55.82 -20.29 -11.71
C GLU A 555 -56.33 -21.15 -12.86
N ARG A 556 -57.45 -21.82 -12.57
CA ARG A 556 -58.12 -22.87 -13.35
C ARG A 556 -58.31 -22.59 -14.84
#